data_AF-A0A9E6CZV4-F1
#
_entry.id   AF-A0A9E6CZV4-F1
#
_cell.length_a   1.000
_cell.length_b   1.000
_cell.length_c   1.000
_cell.angle_alpha   90.00
_cell.angle_beta   90.00
_cell.angle_gamma   90.00
#
_symmetry.space_group_name_H-M   'P 1'
#
loop_
_entity.id
_entity.type
_entity.pdbx_description
1 polymer ?
#
loop_
_entity_poly.entity_id
_entity_poly.type
_entity_poly.pdbx_seq_one_letter_code
_entity_poly.pdbx_strand_id
1 'polypeptide(L)'
;MYIEQIGTQIAFDDPFNLKLESKKLSSGKCQVKFFASFHKKKPFYGYLLVDSACSLKDVVHRIREKLTFIECQRDYQQTHLYSIGKMAGLDMNFIIFDQ
;
A
#
# COMPACT_ATOMS: atom_id res chain seq x y z
N MET A 1 17.68 -8.37 17.81
CA MET A 1 18.13 -7.72 16.56
C MET A 1 17.15 -6.61 16.24
N TYR A 2 17.60 -5.36 16.26
CA TYR A 2 16.79 -4.19 15.94
C TYR A 2 16.65 -4.09 14.42
N ILE A 3 15.42 -4.01 13.91
CA ILE A 3 15.15 -3.82 12.48
C ILE A 3 14.93 -2.32 12.29
N GLU A 4 15.88 -1.65 11.65
CA GLU A 4 15.75 -0.23 11.29
C GLU A 4 14.63 -0.07 10.26
N GLN A 5 13.54 0.59 10.65
CA GLN A 5 12.48 1.02 9.75
C GLN A 5 12.92 2.31 9.05
N ILE A 6 13.38 2.19 7.81
CA ILE A 6 13.64 3.33 6.94
C ILE A 6 12.31 3.73 6.30
N GLY A 7 11.62 4.69 6.91
CA GLY A 7 10.42 5.31 6.35
C GLY A 7 10.81 6.44 5.40
N THR A 8 10.55 6.28 4.10
CA THR A 8 10.79 7.33 3.11
C THR A 8 9.48 8.01 2.75
N GLN A 9 9.37 9.31 3.01
CA GLN A 9 8.26 10.14 2.54
C GLN A 9 8.63 10.70 1.16
N ILE A 10 7.90 10.33 0.11
CA ILE A 10 8.18 10.80 -1.24
C ILE A 10 6.97 11.57 -1.73
N ALA A 11 7.10 12.90 -1.76
CA ALA A 11 6.12 13.78 -2.36
C ALA A 11 6.40 13.85 -3.87
N PHE A 12 5.53 13.22 -4.66
CA PHE A 12 5.45 13.45 -6.08
C PHE A 12 4.22 14.34 -6.35
N ASP A 13 4.22 15.11 -7.44
CA ASP A 13 3.09 15.94 -7.90
C ASP A 13 1.97 15.03 -8.46
N ASP A 14 1.45 14.17 -7.59
CA ASP A 14 0.47 13.14 -7.89
C ASP A 14 -0.77 13.41 -7.03
N PRO A 15 -1.97 12.99 -7.48
CA PRO A 15 -3.21 13.19 -6.73
C PRO A 15 -3.27 12.37 -5.42
N PHE A 16 -2.26 11.55 -5.15
CA PHE A 16 -2.13 10.69 -3.98
C PHE A 16 -0.86 11.04 -3.19
N ASN A 17 -1.02 11.28 -1.89
CA ASN A 17 0.13 11.31 -0.98
C ASN A 17 0.40 9.89 -0.47
N LEU A 18 1.53 9.33 -0.90
CA LEU A 18 1.96 7.95 -0.65
C LEU A 18 3.09 7.91 0.40
N LYS A 19 2.87 7.12 1.46
CA LYS A 19 3.91 6.74 2.43
C LYS A 19 4.19 5.26 2.32
N LEU A 20 5.47 4.91 2.21
CA LEU A 20 5.93 3.53 2.04
C LEU A 20 6.88 3.13 3.16
N GLU A 21 6.67 1.93 3.69
CA GLU A 21 7.59 1.23 4.58
C GLU A 21 7.86 -0.14 3.97
N SER A 22 9.11 -0.59 3.95
CA SER A 22 9.45 -1.92 3.44
C SER A 22 10.09 -2.79 4.51
N LYS A 23 9.83 -4.09 4.42
CA LYS A 23 10.43 -5.12 5.28
C LYS A 23 10.82 -6.30 4.41
N LYS A 24 12.10 -6.68 4.45
CA LYS A 24 12.55 -7.94 3.85
C LYS A 24 12.09 -9.11 4.71
N LEU A 25 11.46 -10.10 4.09
CA LEU A 25 10.99 -11.32 4.73
C LEU A 25 12.07 -12.40 4.69
N SER A 26 11.98 -13.39 5.58
CA SER A 26 12.86 -14.56 5.61
C SER A 26 12.77 -15.39 4.32
N SER A 27 11.66 -15.28 3.58
CA SER A 27 11.48 -15.90 2.26
C SER A 27 12.32 -15.26 1.14
N GLY A 28 13.02 -14.16 1.40
CA GLY A 28 13.76 -13.40 0.39
C GLY A 28 12.92 -12.32 -0.31
N LYS A 29 11.59 -12.39 -0.23
CA LYS A 29 10.67 -11.36 -0.74
C LYS A 29 10.67 -10.09 0.14
N CYS A 30 10.22 -8.98 -0.41
CA CYS A 30 10.02 -7.71 0.30
C CYS A 30 8.53 -7.42 0.46
N GLN A 31 8.10 -7.22 1.69
CA GLN A 31 6.76 -6.73 2.00
C GLN A 31 6.81 -5.20 2.08
N VAL A 32 6.06 -4.54 1.22
CA VAL A 32 5.90 -3.08 1.18
C VAL A 32 4.55 -2.74 1.78
N LYS A 33 4.57 -2.06 2.93
CA LYS A 33 3.41 -1.45 3.55
C LYS A 33 3.24 -0.06 2.95
N PHE A 34 2.03 0.28 2.55
CA PHE A 34 1.72 1.59 1.99
C PHE A 34 0.51 2.24 2.65
N PHE A 35 0.57 3.57 2.75
CA PHE A 35 -0.57 4.41 3.09
C PHE A 35 -0.74 5.43 1.96
N ALA A 36 -1.93 5.48 1.38
CA ALA A 36 -2.29 6.44 0.36
C ALA A 36 -3.43 7.31 0.85
N SER A 37 -3.21 8.62 0.89
CA SER A 37 -4.23 9.58 1.29
C SER A 37 -4.68 10.41 0.09
N PHE A 38 -5.99 10.63 0.01
CA PHE A 38 -6.64 11.46 -1.00
C PHE A 38 -7.19 12.70 -0.32
N HIS A 39 -7.19 13.82 -1.04
CA HIS A 39 -7.67 15.09 -0.49
C HIS A 39 -9.20 15.11 -0.20
N LYS A 40 -9.98 14.17 -0.77
CA LYS A 40 -11.46 14.15 -0.69
C LYS A 40 -12.09 12.76 -0.47
N LYS A 41 -11.28 11.70 -0.31
CA LYS A 41 -11.75 10.31 -0.17
C LYS A 41 -11.10 9.62 1.02
N LYS A 42 -11.70 8.51 1.45
CA LYS A 42 -11.13 7.68 2.52
C LYS A 42 -9.71 7.25 2.15
N PRO A 43 -8.75 7.34 3.09
CA PRO A 43 -7.40 6.88 2.85
C PRO A 43 -7.37 5.36 2.67
N PHE A 44 -6.39 4.90 1.89
CA PHE A 44 -6.09 3.50 1.68
C PHE A 44 -4.85 3.12 2.47
N TYR A 45 -4.87 1.91 2.99
CA TYR A 45 -3.78 1.29 3.71
C TYR A 45 -3.60 -0.11 3.17
N GLY A 46 -2.37 -0.58 3.01
CA GLY A 46 -2.20 -1.90 2.44
C GLY A 46 -0.79 -2.46 2.48
N TYR A 47 -0.70 -3.68 1.99
CA TYR A 47 0.56 -4.40 1.81
C TYR A 47 0.67 -4.92 0.39
N LEU A 48 1.84 -4.75 -0.18
CA LEU A 48 2.25 -5.28 -1.48
C LEU A 48 3.47 -6.18 -1.27
N LEU A 49 3.39 -7.41 -1.76
CA LEU A 49 4.53 -8.33 -1.74
C LEU A 49 5.29 -8.23 -3.08
N VAL A 50 6.58 -7.94 -3.04
CA VAL A 50 7.44 -7.83 -4.24
C VAL A 50 8.72 -8.63 -4.07
N ASP A 51 9.35 -8.98 -5.19
CA ASP A 51 10.72 -9.47 -5.18
C ASP A 51 11.71 -8.40 -4.71
N SER A 52 12.80 -8.82 -4.06
CA SER A 52 13.82 -7.89 -3.56
C SER A 52 14.57 -7.14 -4.66
N ALA A 53 14.48 -7.60 -5.90
CA ALA A 53 15.04 -6.94 -7.08
C ALA A 53 14.13 -5.84 -7.66
N CYS A 54 12.88 -5.72 -7.20
CA CYS A 54 11.98 -4.67 -7.68
C CYS A 54 12.47 -3.28 -7.27
N SER A 55 12.45 -2.34 -8.21
CA SER A 55 12.80 -0.96 -7.90
C SER A 55 11.66 -0.25 -7.15
N LEU A 56 12.00 0.78 -6.39
CA LEU A 56 11.02 1.62 -5.72
C LEU A 56 10.05 2.27 -6.71
N LYS A 57 10.53 2.61 -7.92
CA LYS A 57 9.70 3.19 -8.98
C LYS A 57 8.62 2.20 -9.44
N ASP A 58 8.98 0.93 -9.61
CA ASP A 58 8.03 -0.11 -10.02
C ASP A 58 6.99 -0.37 -8.93
N VAL A 59 7.43 -0.40 -7.66
CA VAL A 59 6.54 -0.52 -6.50
C VAL A 59 5.52 0.62 -6.46
N VAL A 60 5.99 1.87 -6.60
CA VAL A 60 5.12 3.06 -6.62
C VAL A 60 4.15 2.99 -7.81
N HIS A 61 4.63 2.61 -9.00
CA HIS A 61 3.81 2.51 -10.19
C HIS A 61 2.68 1.49 -10.02
N ARG A 62 2.97 0.29 -9.51
CA ARG A 62 1.98 -0.77 -9.26
C ARG A 62 0.92 -0.33 -8.25
N ILE A 63 1.33 0.32 -7.16
CA ILE A 63 0.38 0.83 -6.16
C ILE A 63 -0.56 1.86 -6.81
N ARG A 64 -0.03 2.75 -7.66
CA ARG A 64 -0.84 3.77 -8.36
C ARG A 64 -1.81 3.16 -9.37
N GLU A 65 -1.37 2.22 -10.19
CA GLU A 65 -2.24 1.55 -11.15
C GLU A 65 -3.42 0.88 -10.43
N LYS A 66 -3.16 0.21 -9.31
CA LYS A 66 -4.22 -0.40 -8.50
C LYS A 66 -5.14 0.62 -7.86
N LEU A 67 -4.62 1.67 -7.25
CA LEU A 67 -5.47 2.73 -6.68
C LEU A 67 -6.32 3.41 -7.76
N THR A 68 -5.76 3.66 -8.95
CA THR A 68 -6.48 4.26 -10.08
C THR A 68 -7.58 3.33 -10.62
N PHE A 69 -7.28 2.04 -10.73
CA PHE A 69 -8.26 1.02 -11.11
C PHE A 69 -9.44 0.96 -10.12
N ILE A 70 -9.13 0.95 -8.82
CA ILE A 70 -10.12 0.95 -7.74
C ILE A 70 -10.97 2.22 -7.78
N GLU A 71 -10.36 3.37 -8.02
CA GLU A 71 -11.06 4.65 -8.12
C GLU A 71 -12.00 4.71 -9.33
N CYS A 72 -11.62 4.08 -10.45
CA CYS A 72 -12.44 3.99 -11.66
C CYS A 72 -13.62 3.01 -11.48
N GLN A 73 -13.42 1.95 -10.70
CA GLN A 73 -14.49 1.04 -10.29
C GLN A 73 -15.30 1.65 -9.15
N ARG A 74 -16.39 2.36 -9.50
CA ARG A 74 -17.34 2.95 -8.52
C ARG A 74 -17.83 1.99 -7.43
N ASP A 75 -17.76 0.68 -7.68
CA ASP A 75 -18.14 -0.39 -6.75
C ASP A 75 -17.01 -1.41 -6.56
N TYR A 76 -15.80 -0.98 -6.18
CA TYR A 76 -14.76 -1.91 -5.75
C TYR A 76 -15.15 -2.53 -4.38
N GLN A 77 -16.04 -3.51 -4.42
CA GLN A 77 -16.25 -4.43 -3.31
C GLN A 77 -15.09 -5.41 -3.32
N GLN A 78 -14.18 -5.28 -2.36
CA GLN A 78 -13.07 -6.23 -2.26
C GLN A 78 -13.62 -7.59 -1.81
N THR A 79 -13.94 -8.43 -2.77
CA THR A 79 -14.55 -9.77 -2.59
C THR A 79 -13.73 -10.72 -1.73
N HIS A 80 -12.45 -10.38 -1.47
CA HIS A 80 -11.49 -11.25 -0.80
C HIS A 80 -10.78 -10.62 0.41
N LEU A 81 -11.31 -9.51 0.96
CA LEU A 81 -10.77 -9.00 2.22
C LEU A 81 -11.46 -9.64 3.43
N TYR A 82 -10.64 -10.25 4.29
CA TYR A 82 -11.01 -10.51 5.67
C TYR A 82 -10.55 -9.31 6.51
N SER A 83 -11.48 -8.63 7.20
CA SER A 83 -11.11 -7.63 8.21
C SER A 83 -10.51 -8.33 9.42
N ILE A 84 -9.18 -8.50 9.45
CA ILE A 84 -8.47 -8.97 10.63
C ILE A 84 -8.27 -7.78 11.57
N GLY A 85 -9.24 -7.57 12.47
CA GLY A 85 -9.19 -6.55 13.51
C GLY A 85 -9.49 -5.14 13.00
N LYS A 86 -10.67 -4.60 13.33
CA LYS A 86 -10.87 -3.15 13.31
C LYS A 86 -9.95 -2.55 14.37
N MET A 87 -8.88 -1.87 13.98
CA MET A 87 -8.28 -0.90 14.88
C MET A 87 -9.32 0.20 15.09
N ALA A 88 -9.88 0.26 16.30
CA ALA A 88 -10.89 1.25 16.67
C ALA A 88 -10.36 2.66 16.37
N GLY A 89 -10.96 3.34 15.40
CA GLY A 89 -10.68 4.74 15.08
C GLY A 89 -10.17 5.05 13.66
N LEU A 90 -9.81 4.05 12.84
CA LEU A 90 -9.30 4.30 11.48
C LEU A 90 -10.23 3.69 10.42
N ASP A 91 -11.14 4.50 9.87
CA ASP A 91 -12.02 4.16 8.75
C ASP A 91 -11.25 4.22 7.42
N MET A 92 -10.29 3.30 7.24
CA MET A 92 -9.44 3.20 6.05
C MET A 92 -9.80 1.99 5.19
N ASN A 93 -9.62 2.12 3.88
CA ASN A 93 -9.75 1.00 2.95
C ASN A 93 -8.47 0.16 2.99
N PHE A 94 -8.59 -1.13 3.34
CA PHE A 94 -7.45 -2.02 3.49
C PHE A 94 -7.19 -2.84 2.22
N ILE A 95 -5.99 -2.85 1.64
CA ILE A 95 -5.70 -3.62 0.43
C ILE A 95 -4.47 -4.50 0.63
N ILE A 96 -4.59 -5.81 0.41
CA ILE A 96 -3.44 -6.70 0.25
C ILE A 96 -3.44 -7.23 -1.18
N PHE A 97 -2.27 -7.24 -1.82
CA PHE A 97 -2.09 -7.95 -3.08
C PHE A 97 -0.72 -8.59 -3.16
N ASP A 98 -0.73 -9.82 -3.68
CA ASP A 98 0.44 -10.54 -4.17
C ASP A 98 0.44 -10.45 -5.70
N GLN A 99 1.61 -10.67 -6.29
CA GLN A 99 1.84 -10.58 -7.73
C GLN A 99 0.89 -11.43 -8.57
#